data_AF-A0A971IFA8-F1
#
_entry.id   AF-A0A971IFA8-F1
#
_cell.length_a   1.000
_cell.length_b   1.000
_cell.length_c   1.000
_cell.angle_alpha   90.00
_cell.angle_beta   90.00
_cell.angle_gamma   90.00
#
_symmetry.space_group_name_H-M   'P 1'
#
loop_
_entity.id
_entity.type
_entity.pdbx_description
1 polymer ?
#
loop_
_entity_poly.entity_id
_entity_poly.type
_entity_poly.pdbx_seq_one_letter_code
_entity_poly.pdbx_strand_id
1 'polypeptide(L)'
;MSCQIRRRRSVDAIVTGLTTALFVVAALISTLVGATPAAAAVDPSPPVSPTKLIFIHHSTGELWLADDHGGLGLELRRNDYFVSDTNYGWGRSLPPSRGEDIG
;
A
#
# COMPACT_ATOMS: atom_id res chain seq x y z
N MET A 1 49.88 42.86 -20.80
CA MET A 1 49.15 42.25 -19.65
C MET A 1 47.62 42.29 -19.76
N SER A 2 47.00 43.21 -20.52
CA SER A 2 45.53 43.34 -20.64
C SER A 2 44.78 42.23 -21.42
N CYS A 3 45.44 41.47 -22.30
CA CYS A 3 44.78 40.40 -23.09
C CYS A 3 44.40 39.18 -22.23
N GLN A 4 45.19 38.87 -21.19
CA GLN A 4 44.99 37.71 -20.31
C GLN A 4 43.84 37.89 -19.32
N ILE A 5 43.56 39.13 -18.91
CA ILE A 5 42.47 39.47 -17.96
C ILE A 5 41.10 39.37 -18.66
N ARG A 6 41.01 39.74 -19.95
CA ARG A 6 39.78 39.64 -20.73
C ARG A 6 39.38 38.19 -21.00
N ARG A 7 40.36 37.32 -21.30
CA ARG A 7 40.13 35.86 -21.47
C ARG A 7 39.65 35.18 -20.19
N ARG A 8 40.20 35.52 -19.03
CA ARG A 8 39.78 34.97 -17.73
C ARG A 8 38.32 35.33 -17.41
N ARG A 9 37.95 36.59 -17.57
CA ARG A 9 36.55 37.05 -17.38
C ARG A 9 35.55 36.39 -18.33
N SER A 10 35.96 36.10 -19.58
CA SER A 10 35.11 35.39 -20.54
C SER A 10 34.94 33.90 -20.19
N VAL A 11 35.99 33.25 -19.69
CA VAL A 11 35.92 31.84 -19.25
C VAL A 11 35.08 31.70 -17.98
N ASP A 12 35.24 32.60 -17.01
CA ASP A 12 34.46 32.60 -15.76
C ASP A 12 32.95 32.79 -16.01
N ALA A 13 32.59 33.64 -16.98
CA ALA A 13 31.21 33.84 -17.40
C ALA A 13 30.60 32.60 -18.09
N ILE A 14 31.38 31.90 -18.92
CA ILE A 14 30.94 30.66 -19.58
C ILE A 14 30.75 29.54 -18.54
N VAL A 15 31.68 29.38 -17.60
CA VAL A 15 31.60 28.37 -16.55
C VAL A 15 30.41 28.63 -15.62
N THR A 16 30.19 29.89 -15.23
CA THR A 16 29.05 30.27 -14.38
C THR A 16 27.71 30.10 -15.10
N GLY A 17 27.66 30.37 -16.41
CA GLY A 17 26.47 30.12 -17.24
C GLY A 17 26.15 28.63 -17.41
N LEU A 18 27.17 27.78 -17.60
CA LEU A 18 27.00 26.34 -17.72
C LEU A 18 26.55 25.68 -16.40
N THR A 19 27.09 26.12 -15.27
CA THR A 19 26.68 25.57 -13.97
C THR A 19 25.23 25.94 -13.64
N THR A 20 24.84 27.21 -13.84
CA THR A 20 23.44 27.62 -13.65
C THR A 20 22.48 26.89 -14.59
N ALA A 21 22.84 26.71 -15.86
CA ALA A 21 22.04 25.93 -16.81
C ALA A 21 21.88 24.47 -16.35
N LEU A 22 22.95 23.83 -15.86
CA LEU A 22 22.90 22.46 -15.37
C LEU A 22 22.00 22.30 -14.13
N PHE A 23 22.04 23.26 -13.19
CA PHE A 23 21.15 23.27 -12.03
C PHE A 23 19.68 23.44 -12.43
N VAL A 24 19.39 24.30 -13.41
CA VAL A 24 18.02 24.49 -13.92
C VAL A 24 17.52 23.22 -14.61
N VAL A 25 18.34 22.57 -15.43
CA VAL A 25 17.99 21.32 -16.10
C VAL A 25 17.78 20.19 -15.08
N ALA A 26 18.64 20.07 -14.07
CA ALA A 26 18.47 19.09 -13.02
C ALA A 26 17.17 19.31 -12.23
N ALA A 27 16.85 20.56 -11.87
CA ALA A 27 15.60 20.90 -11.19
C ALA A 27 14.36 20.59 -12.05
N LEU A 28 14.41 20.87 -13.36
CA LEU A 28 13.35 20.52 -14.31
C LEU A 28 13.16 19.00 -14.41
N ILE A 29 14.24 18.22 -14.49
CA ILE A 29 14.17 16.75 -14.54
C ILE A 29 13.55 16.20 -13.24
N SER A 30 13.87 16.78 -12.08
CA SER A 30 13.25 16.38 -10.81
C SER A 30 11.73 16.61 -10.76
N THR A 31 11.21 17.64 -11.44
CA THR A 31 9.75 17.85 -11.55
C THR A 31 9.06 16.86 -12.48
N LEU A 32 9.77 16.31 -13.48
CA LEU A 32 9.22 15.38 -14.47
C LEU A 32 9.21 13.92 -13.99
N VAL A 33 10.07 13.57 -13.03
CA VAL A 33 10.27 12.18 -12.56
C VAL A 33 9.62 11.93 -11.17
N GLY A 34 9.03 12.95 -10.55
CA GLY A 34 8.59 12.89 -9.14
C GLY A 34 7.15 12.43 -8.87
N ALA A 35 6.33 12.11 -9.87
CA ALA A 35 4.96 11.67 -9.63
C ALA A 35 4.92 10.19 -9.20
N THR A 36 5.06 9.94 -7.90
CA THR A 36 4.65 8.66 -7.33
C THR A 36 3.16 8.47 -7.58
N PRO A 37 2.71 7.31 -8.11
CA PRO A 37 1.29 7.06 -8.23
C PRO A 37 0.68 7.15 -6.83
N ALA A 38 -0.30 8.03 -6.65
CA ALA A 38 -1.08 8.07 -5.43
C ALA A 38 -1.69 6.67 -5.24
N ALA A 39 -1.55 6.11 -4.03
CA ALA A 39 -2.24 4.88 -3.69
C ALA A 39 -3.74 5.08 -3.99
N ALA A 40 -4.35 4.13 -4.71
CA ALA A 40 -5.77 4.19 -4.95
C ALA A 40 -6.50 4.29 -3.61
N ALA A 41 -7.39 5.27 -3.48
CA ALA A 41 -8.23 5.37 -2.30
C ALA A 41 -9.13 4.14 -2.26
N VAL A 42 -8.90 3.26 -1.27
CA VAL A 42 -9.80 2.14 -0.99
C VAL A 42 -11.02 2.72 -0.29
N ASP A 43 -12.21 2.35 -0.73
CA ASP A 43 -13.46 2.67 -0.04
C ASP A 43 -13.62 1.74 1.17
N PRO A 44 -13.53 2.26 2.42
CA PRO A 44 -13.70 1.44 3.61
C PRO A 44 -15.16 1.44 4.10
N SER A 45 -16.09 2.01 3.34
CA SER A 45 -17.48 2.06 3.77
C SER A 45 -18.05 0.65 3.95
N PRO A 46 -18.82 0.40 5.02
CA PRO A 46 -19.44 -0.89 5.24
C PRO A 46 -20.47 -1.18 4.12
N PRO A 47 -20.77 -2.46 3.88
CA PRO A 47 -21.74 -2.85 2.87
C PRO A 47 -23.12 -2.30 3.25
N VAL A 48 -23.91 -1.93 2.26
CA VAL A 48 -25.26 -1.37 2.45
C VAL A 48 -26.27 -2.35 3.08
N SER A 49 -25.88 -3.60 3.25
CA SER A 49 -26.67 -4.66 3.88
C SER A 49 -25.75 -5.75 4.43
N PRO A 50 -26.19 -6.52 5.45
CA PRO A 50 -25.42 -7.62 6.02
C PRO A 50 -24.85 -8.57 4.95
N THR A 51 -23.52 -8.72 4.93
CA THR A 51 -22.78 -9.45 3.89
C THR A 51 -22.02 -10.64 4.47
N LYS A 52 -22.11 -11.79 3.80
CA LYS A 52 -21.36 -12.99 4.19
C LYS A 52 -19.90 -12.89 3.76
N LEU A 53 -18.97 -13.13 4.68
CA LEU A 53 -17.56 -13.39 4.38
C LEU A 53 -17.23 -14.86 4.59
N ILE A 54 -16.48 -15.45 3.67
CA ILE A 54 -15.89 -16.78 3.87
C ILE A 54 -14.45 -16.59 4.34
N PHE A 55 -14.17 -16.94 5.59
CA PHE A 55 -12.85 -16.78 6.18
C PHE A 55 -12.05 -18.09 6.09
N ILE A 56 -11.24 -18.20 5.05
CA ILE A 56 -10.38 -19.37 4.82
C ILE A 56 -9.07 -19.12 5.57
N HIS A 57 -8.78 -19.94 6.56
CA HIS A 57 -7.58 -19.77 7.37
C HIS A 57 -6.82 -21.09 7.60
N HIS A 58 -5.62 -20.94 8.14
CA HIS A 58 -4.76 -22.05 8.54
C HIS A 58 -4.21 -21.72 9.93
N SER A 59 -4.03 -22.75 10.77
CA SER A 59 -3.44 -22.61 12.11
C SER A 59 -4.25 -21.65 13.01
N THR A 60 -3.71 -20.46 13.29
CA THR A 60 -4.16 -19.54 14.34
C THR A 60 -5.36 -18.66 13.94
N GLY A 61 -5.92 -18.85 12.74
CA GLY A 61 -6.99 -17.98 12.24
C GLY A 61 -8.27 -18.04 13.06
N GLU A 62 -8.54 -19.16 13.73
CA GLU A 62 -9.67 -19.27 14.66
C GLU A 62 -9.51 -18.32 15.86
N LEU A 63 -8.28 -18.15 16.38
CA LEU A 63 -7.99 -17.19 17.46
C LEU A 63 -8.13 -15.73 17.00
N TRP A 64 -8.09 -15.46 15.70
CA TRP A 64 -8.35 -14.10 15.21
C TRP A 64 -9.84 -13.77 15.31
N LEU A 65 -10.70 -14.75 15.00
CA LEU A 65 -12.15 -14.59 15.09
C LEU A 65 -12.66 -14.64 16.53
N ALA A 66 -12.00 -15.38 17.42
CA ALA A 66 -12.41 -15.52 18.82
C ALA A 66 -12.46 -14.17 19.56
N ASP A 67 -13.58 -13.93 20.25
CA ASP A 67 -13.87 -12.69 20.97
C ASP A 67 -12.80 -12.33 22.02
N ASP A 68 -12.38 -13.32 22.81
CA ASP A 68 -11.39 -13.13 23.89
C ASP A 68 -9.92 -13.13 23.42
N HIS A 69 -9.69 -13.15 22.10
CA HIS A 69 -8.34 -13.14 21.51
C HIS A 69 -8.19 -12.01 20.50
N GLY A 70 -8.41 -12.27 19.21
CA GLY A 70 -8.25 -11.28 18.15
C GLY A 70 -9.46 -10.34 18.00
N GLY A 71 -10.65 -10.78 18.40
CA GLY A 71 -11.87 -9.96 18.33
C GLY A 71 -12.31 -9.57 16.91
N LEU A 72 -11.73 -10.15 15.86
CA LEU A 72 -12.04 -9.78 14.48
C LEU A 72 -13.50 -10.07 14.12
N GLY A 73 -14.06 -11.17 14.62
CA GLY A 73 -15.47 -11.51 14.41
C GLY A 73 -16.42 -10.44 14.94
N LEU A 74 -16.12 -9.89 16.12
CA LEU A 74 -16.88 -8.80 16.73
C LEU A 74 -16.85 -7.52 15.90
N GLU A 75 -15.68 -7.13 15.40
CA GLU A 75 -15.53 -5.93 14.57
C GLU A 75 -16.22 -6.11 13.20
N LEU A 76 -16.12 -7.29 12.59
CA LEU A 76 -16.85 -7.59 11.35
C LEU A 76 -18.36 -7.52 11.56
N ARG A 77 -18.87 -8.08 12.67
CA ARG A 77 -20.29 -7.99 13.03
C ARG A 77 -20.77 -6.55 13.22
N ARG A 78 -19.94 -5.67 13.80
CA ARG A 78 -20.26 -4.24 13.99
C ARG A 78 -20.31 -3.46 12.68
N ASN A 79 -19.76 -4.01 11.59
CA ASN A 79 -19.67 -3.38 10.27
C ASN A 79 -20.52 -4.14 9.22
N ASP A 80 -21.62 -4.77 9.63
CA ASP A 80 -22.56 -5.48 8.75
C ASP A 80 -21.93 -6.65 7.97
N TYR A 81 -20.93 -7.31 8.54
CA TYR A 81 -20.41 -8.58 8.04
C TYR A 81 -20.75 -9.73 8.98
N PHE A 82 -21.08 -10.89 8.41
CA PHE A 82 -21.13 -12.15 9.15
C PHE A 82 -20.16 -13.14 8.52
N VAL A 83 -19.42 -13.86 9.36
CA VAL A 83 -18.32 -14.71 8.92
C VAL A 83 -18.73 -16.17 8.96
N SER A 84 -18.35 -16.91 7.92
CA SER A 84 -18.32 -18.37 7.92
C SER A 84 -16.88 -18.77 7.69
N ASP A 85 -16.24 -19.34 8.70
CA ASP A 85 -14.86 -19.76 8.54
C ASP A 85 -14.76 -21.18 7.98
N THR A 86 -13.61 -21.48 7.41
CA THR A 86 -13.22 -22.83 7.04
C THR A 86 -11.73 -22.96 7.22
N ASN A 87 -11.31 -24.13 7.68
CA ASN A 87 -9.91 -24.45 7.93
C ASN A 87 -9.50 -25.65 7.05
N TYR A 88 -8.50 -26.43 7.50
CA TYR A 88 -8.01 -27.64 6.88
C TYR A 88 -9.08 -28.47 6.17
N GLY A 89 -8.79 -28.87 4.93
CA GLY A 89 -9.66 -29.75 4.15
C GLY A 89 -10.66 -29.04 3.23
N TRP A 90 -10.66 -27.70 3.18
CA TRP A 90 -11.46 -26.96 2.21
C TRP A 90 -11.15 -27.41 0.77
N GLY A 91 -12.15 -27.95 0.07
CA GLY A 91 -12.04 -28.41 -1.32
C GLY A 91 -11.42 -29.79 -1.55
N ARG A 92 -11.06 -30.57 -0.51
CA ARG A 92 -10.68 -32.00 -0.67
C ARG A 92 -11.86 -32.91 -0.33
N SER A 93 -11.93 -34.10 -0.95
CA SER A 93 -12.91 -35.17 -0.65
C SER A 93 -12.66 -35.85 0.70
N LEU A 94 -12.26 -35.08 1.72
CA LEU A 94 -12.24 -35.56 3.09
C LEU A 94 -13.70 -35.63 3.58
N PRO A 95 -14.04 -36.60 4.45
CA PRO A 95 -15.36 -36.61 5.06
C PRO A 95 -15.62 -35.24 5.72
N PRO A 96 -16.85 -34.71 5.65
CA PRO A 96 -17.16 -33.36 6.11
C PRO A 96 -16.61 -33.16 7.52
N SER A 97 -15.93 -32.04 7.73
CA SER A 97 -15.58 -31.54 9.06
C SER A 97 -16.83 -31.61 9.94
N ARG A 98 -16.67 -32.08 11.17
CA ARG A 98 -17.70 -32.68 12.04
C ARG A 98 -18.83 -31.76 12.52
N GLY A 99 -19.16 -30.69 11.79
CA GLY A 99 -20.33 -29.86 12.09
C GLY A 99 -20.38 -29.42 13.55
N GLU A 100 -19.21 -29.17 14.14
CA GLU A 100 -19.15 -28.62 15.49
C GLU A 100 -19.56 -27.16 15.35
N ASP A 101 -20.69 -26.82 15.98
CA ASP A 101 -21.23 -25.48 16.02
C ASP A 101 -20.15 -24.54 16.58
N ILE A 102 -19.59 -23.72 15.70
CA ILE A 102 -18.79 -22.56 16.10
C ILE A 102 -19.76 -21.53 16.70
N GLY A 103 -19.51 -21.15 17.95
CA GLY A 103 -20.33 -20.21 18.73
C GLY A 103 -20.50 -18.84 18.10
#